data_AF-A0A4R2IA68-F1
#
_entry.id   AF-A0A4R2IA68-F1
#
_cell.length_a   1.000
_cell.length_b   1.000
_cell.length_c   1.000
_cell.angle_alpha   90.00
_cell.angle_beta   90.00
_cell.angle_gamma   90.00
#
_symmetry.space_group_name_H-M   'P 1'
#
loop_
_entity.id
_entity.type
_entity.pdbx_description
1 polymer ?
#
loop_
_entity_poly.entity_id
_entity_poly.type
_entity_poly.pdbx_seq_one_letter_code
_entity_poly.pdbx_strand_id
1 'polypeptide(L)'
;MRRSRTGRDAPVFAGCVGDAGYTHESQCWVYAGPDTAHVGREICVDSNGPTHKVAIVDVTDKGAPVTLSSFTYDGAAYPHQGWLTDDHRYLLVDDELDESNFGHAARTYVFDVSDLDAPVLVGHHDSALGVIDHNQYVHGQYVYQSNYEAGVRILRMDNLSAAQLTEVAYFDTYPASDHPQFNGSWNNYRFPGSGRVIATGIDEGFFVLEPHLCTAPATPALAATPNGDHRIDLAWSGSAPDATYRVERAQGGCGGRFETIADQIAASSWSDTDASGDVTYGYRVVATDASGGCAAPASTCVEAQTSGSCTAPPLFAGIATASNAGTAQCRVDLAWAGAQPACGGPAAYSVYRSDQADFVPDLAHRIATGIGALAWADDAVAGGSPQYYVVRASDTANGSEEGNLVRLAATPTGPNHDGTFASGAEPGDPLFEAQGVGTPSRAPDQIEHAGWHMSTARTHGGLQSFWSTAANNLCVTLVTPPLDLTGGTSPQLSFWTAWDIEQGWDGGVVEISTDGGTIWSRLTPIGGYPGTITDGGNLCGIATGSGAFTGRGQFGFTQHQVDLGAYAGMNVKLRWLYRTDTAQTGEGWFVDDIALTHAQVPGTCTIGGDTIFANGFDVAAH
;
A
#
# COMPACT_ATOMS: atom_id res chain seq x y z
N MET A 1 7.25 -8.38 9.30
CA MET A 1 8.02 -9.52 9.91
C MET A 1 7.05 -10.61 10.39
N ARG A 2 7.23 -11.90 10.05
CA ARG A 2 6.59 -13.01 10.80
C ARG A 2 7.52 -14.21 11.02
N ARG A 3 7.32 -14.80 12.19
CA ARG A 3 8.06 -15.95 12.73
C ARG A 3 7.58 -17.25 12.09
N SER A 4 8.45 -17.88 11.31
CA SER A 4 8.37 -19.32 11.04
C SER A 4 8.59 -20.10 12.35
N ARG A 5 7.76 -21.13 12.58
CA ARG A 5 7.77 -21.99 13.78
C ARG A 5 8.96 -22.97 13.84
N THR A 6 10.03 -22.72 13.11
CA THR A 6 11.28 -23.48 13.17
C THR A 6 12.48 -22.52 13.18
N GLY A 7 13.13 -22.36 14.34
CA GLY A 7 14.34 -21.55 14.51
C GLY A 7 14.12 -20.32 15.40
N ARG A 8 14.33 -20.49 16.71
CA ARG A 8 14.15 -19.45 17.74
C ARG A 8 15.45 -18.68 17.99
N ASP A 9 16.29 -18.55 16.96
CA ASP A 9 17.64 -17.99 17.07
C ASP A 9 17.76 -16.72 16.21
N ALA A 10 18.19 -15.63 16.85
CA ALA A 10 18.61 -14.34 16.28
C ALA A 10 17.78 -13.81 15.09
N PRO A 11 16.88 -12.82 15.27
CA PRO A 11 16.23 -12.17 14.13
C PRO A 11 17.30 -11.59 13.19
N VAL A 12 17.24 -11.97 11.92
CA VAL A 12 18.12 -11.46 10.86
C VAL A 12 17.33 -10.45 10.05
N PHE A 13 17.99 -9.34 9.69
CA PHE A 13 17.42 -8.37 8.78
C PHE A 13 17.05 -9.03 7.46
N ALA A 14 15.82 -8.83 7.01
CA ALA A 14 15.31 -9.46 5.78
C ALA A 14 15.08 -8.44 4.65
N GLY A 15 14.77 -7.18 5.00
CA GLY A 15 14.55 -6.05 4.08
C GLY A 15 13.73 -4.94 4.74
N CYS A 16 13.50 -3.84 4.01
CA CYS A 16 12.67 -2.70 4.40
C CYS A 16 11.79 -2.27 3.23
N VAL A 17 10.64 -1.65 3.56
CA VAL A 17 9.81 -0.93 2.59
C VAL A 17 10.35 0.50 2.49
N GLY A 18 10.91 0.87 1.35
CA GLY A 18 11.56 2.18 1.17
C GLY A 18 10.58 3.33 0.88
N ASP A 19 9.48 3.04 0.21
CA ASP A 19 8.61 4.06 -0.40
C ASP A 19 7.56 4.65 0.56
N ALA A 20 7.36 4.03 1.73
CA ALA A 20 6.29 4.38 2.67
C ALA A 20 6.74 5.33 3.80
N GLY A 21 8.05 5.56 3.97
CA GLY A 21 8.60 6.42 5.01
C GLY A 21 8.60 5.77 6.39
N TYR A 22 8.31 6.56 7.44
CA TYR A 22 8.17 6.05 8.80
C TYR A 22 6.91 5.19 8.93
N THR A 23 7.06 3.98 9.46
CA THR A 23 5.95 3.10 9.82
C THR A 23 5.77 3.11 11.32
N HIS A 24 4.61 3.61 11.77
CA HIS A 24 4.24 3.62 13.17
C HIS A 24 3.87 2.20 13.63
N GLU A 25 3.02 1.57 12.83
CA GLU A 25 2.44 0.26 13.10
C GLU A 25 2.37 -0.54 11.80
N SER A 26 2.62 -1.84 11.87
CA SER A 26 2.61 -2.73 10.71
C SER A 26 2.00 -4.06 11.08
N GLN A 27 0.87 -4.38 10.45
CA GLN A 27 0.23 -5.68 10.57
C GLN A 27 0.35 -6.47 9.28
N CYS A 28 0.79 -7.72 9.39
CA CYS A 28 1.02 -8.58 8.23
C CYS A 28 0.26 -9.91 8.31
N TRP A 29 -0.29 -10.31 7.17
CA TRP A 29 -1.05 -11.55 6.97
C TRP A 29 -0.61 -12.26 5.70
N VAL A 30 -0.85 -13.58 5.66
CA VAL A 30 -0.95 -14.27 4.36
C VAL A 30 -2.32 -13.92 3.81
N TYR A 31 -2.36 -13.12 2.75
CA TYR A 31 -3.59 -12.57 2.23
C TYR A 31 -4.49 -13.66 1.67
N ALA A 32 -5.75 -13.68 2.09
CA ALA A 32 -6.76 -14.63 1.65
C ALA A 32 -8.06 -13.91 1.22
N GLY A 33 -7.93 -12.63 0.88
CA GLY A 33 -9.05 -11.74 0.63
C GLY A 33 -9.59 -11.75 -0.79
N PRO A 34 -10.45 -10.78 -1.12
CA PRO A 34 -11.07 -10.66 -2.43
C PRO A 34 -10.11 -10.30 -3.57
N ASP A 35 -8.97 -9.66 -3.31
CA ASP A 35 -7.99 -9.33 -4.35
C ASP A 35 -7.18 -10.56 -4.76
N THR A 36 -7.69 -11.27 -5.77
CA THR A 36 -7.12 -12.56 -6.20
C THR A 36 -5.68 -12.48 -6.71
N ALA A 37 -5.19 -11.30 -7.10
CA ALA A 37 -3.82 -11.11 -7.56
C ALA A 37 -2.79 -11.35 -6.44
N HIS A 38 -3.22 -11.12 -5.19
CA HIS A 38 -2.37 -11.14 -4.00
C HIS A 38 -2.72 -12.29 -3.04
N VAL A 39 -3.68 -13.16 -3.37
CA VAL A 39 -4.00 -14.33 -2.53
C VAL A 39 -2.78 -15.24 -2.37
N GLY A 40 -2.49 -15.63 -1.12
CA GLY A 40 -1.34 -16.42 -0.73
C GLY A 40 -0.06 -15.61 -0.52
N ARG A 41 -0.06 -14.32 -0.84
CA ARG A 41 1.08 -13.41 -0.61
C ARG A 41 1.11 -12.91 0.82
N GLU A 42 2.30 -12.54 1.30
CA GLU A 42 2.44 -11.90 2.60
C GLU A 42 2.23 -10.39 2.44
N ILE A 43 1.07 -9.89 2.84
CA ILE A 43 0.70 -8.47 2.74
C ILE A 43 0.77 -7.83 4.12
N CYS A 44 1.38 -6.65 4.20
CA CYS A 44 1.40 -5.79 5.38
C CYS A 44 0.58 -4.53 5.14
N VAL A 45 -0.11 -4.05 6.18
CA VAL A 45 -0.71 -2.72 6.25
C VAL A 45 0.15 -1.91 7.21
N ASP A 46 0.72 -0.83 6.69
CA ASP A 46 1.64 0.05 7.39
C ASP A 46 0.95 1.40 7.64
N SER A 47 0.70 1.72 8.90
CA SER A 47 0.14 3.01 9.32
C SER A 47 1.27 3.99 9.59
N ASN A 48 1.29 5.08 8.82
CA ASN A 48 2.41 6.02 8.74
C ASN A 48 1.98 7.41 9.24
N GLY A 49 1.59 7.47 10.52
CA GLY A 49 1.05 8.64 11.21
C GLY A 49 1.67 10.00 10.84
N PRO A 50 3.00 10.19 10.99
CA PRO A 50 3.71 11.43 10.66
C PRO A 50 3.54 11.94 9.22
N THR A 51 3.21 11.05 8.30
CA THR A 51 3.04 11.38 6.88
C THR A 51 1.57 11.41 6.46
N HIS A 52 0.65 11.23 7.40
CA HIS A 52 -0.80 11.18 7.20
C HIS A 52 -1.22 10.12 6.18
N LYS A 53 -0.52 8.98 6.15
CA LYS A 53 -0.71 7.93 5.16
C LYS A 53 -0.89 6.56 5.79
N VAL A 54 -1.58 5.70 5.05
CA VAL A 54 -1.57 4.25 5.22
C VAL A 54 -1.02 3.64 3.93
N ALA A 55 -0.19 2.61 4.05
CA ALA A 55 0.36 1.88 2.92
C ALA A 55 0.01 0.39 3.00
N ILE A 56 -0.27 -0.23 1.86
CA ILE A 56 -0.41 -1.67 1.73
C ILE A 56 0.78 -2.18 0.94
N VAL A 57 1.48 -3.17 1.48
CA VAL A 57 2.78 -3.62 0.96
C VAL A 57 2.80 -5.14 0.83
N ASP A 58 3.16 -5.62 -0.35
CA ASP A 58 3.52 -7.01 -0.58
C ASP A 58 4.96 -7.25 -0.13
N VAL A 59 5.12 -7.99 0.96
CA VAL A 59 6.41 -8.37 1.52
C VAL A 59 6.75 -9.82 1.22
N THR A 60 6.09 -10.49 0.27
CA THR A 60 6.32 -11.91 -0.03
C THR A 60 7.80 -12.19 -0.29
N ASP A 61 8.43 -11.39 -1.16
CA ASP A 61 9.87 -11.33 -1.25
C ASP A 61 10.41 -10.33 -0.22
N LYS A 62 11.09 -10.85 0.81
CA LYS A 62 11.65 -10.02 1.88
C LYS A 62 12.75 -9.09 1.38
N GLY A 63 13.50 -9.50 0.36
CA GLY A 63 14.61 -8.73 -0.20
C GLY A 63 14.16 -7.60 -1.12
N ALA A 64 12.91 -7.63 -1.59
CA ALA A 64 12.32 -6.63 -2.46
C ALA A 64 10.81 -6.43 -2.15
N PRO A 65 10.47 -5.82 -0.99
CA PRO A 65 9.09 -5.44 -0.70
C PRO A 65 8.53 -4.49 -1.77
N VAL A 66 7.26 -4.66 -2.12
CA VAL A 66 6.57 -3.84 -3.13
C VAL A 66 5.38 -3.15 -2.48
N THR A 67 5.40 -1.82 -2.47
CA THR A 67 4.22 -1.04 -2.05
C THR A 67 3.14 -1.17 -3.12
N LEU A 68 2.01 -1.79 -2.77
CA LEU A 68 0.84 -1.94 -3.64
C LEU A 68 0.06 -0.62 -3.70
N SER A 69 -0.17 0.00 -2.54
CA SER A 69 -0.82 1.30 -2.45
C SER A 69 -0.28 2.11 -1.28
N SER A 70 -0.35 3.43 -1.41
CA SER A 70 -0.12 4.39 -0.33
C SER A 70 -1.09 5.54 -0.47
N PHE A 71 -1.96 5.72 0.52
CA PHE A 71 -3.10 6.60 0.44
C PHE A 71 -3.28 7.42 1.72
N THR A 72 -4.02 8.52 1.58
CA THR A 72 -4.44 9.41 2.68
C THR A 72 -5.96 9.61 2.59
N TYR A 73 -6.54 10.29 3.56
CA TYR A 73 -7.98 10.57 3.63
C TYR A 73 -8.24 11.95 4.22
N ASP A 74 -9.43 12.48 3.95
CA ASP A 74 -9.85 13.77 4.51
C ASP A 74 -9.98 13.66 6.02
N GLY A 75 -9.35 14.59 6.75
CA GLY A 75 -9.27 14.54 8.21
C GLY A 75 -8.16 13.65 8.77
N ALA A 76 -7.22 13.13 7.96
CA ALA A 76 -6.08 12.40 8.48
C ALA A 76 -5.14 13.32 9.31
N ALA A 77 -4.81 12.92 10.54
CA ALA A 77 -3.84 13.63 11.39
C ALA A 77 -2.66 12.74 11.81
N TYR A 78 -2.92 11.52 12.20
CA TYR A 78 -1.94 10.53 12.59
C TYR A 78 -2.54 9.13 12.47
N PRO A 79 -2.72 8.60 11.23
CA PRO A 79 -3.11 7.21 11.05
C PRO A 79 -2.20 6.30 11.86
N HIS A 80 -2.76 5.67 12.90
CA HIS A 80 -1.96 5.08 13.96
C HIS A 80 -1.87 3.56 13.80
N GLN A 81 -3.00 2.87 13.71
CA GLN A 81 -3.08 1.43 13.48
C GLN A 81 -4.12 1.08 12.41
N GLY A 82 -3.82 0.04 11.63
CA GLY A 82 -4.71 -0.51 10.61
C GLY A 82 -4.90 -2.01 10.80
N TRP A 83 -6.15 -2.48 10.80
CA TRP A 83 -6.47 -3.90 10.96
C TRP A 83 -7.49 -4.42 9.94
N LEU A 84 -7.12 -5.47 9.22
CA LEU A 84 -7.99 -6.12 8.22
C LEU A 84 -9.07 -6.98 8.88
N THR A 85 -10.26 -7.01 8.29
CA THR A 85 -11.28 -8.01 8.62
C THR A 85 -10.80 -9.42 8.32
N ASP A 86 -11.40 -10.44 8.93
CA ASP A 86 -10.97 -11.84 8.76
C ASP A 86 -11.09 -12.35 7.30
N ASP A 87 -11.97 -11.74 6.50
CA ASP A 87 -12.10 -11.97 5.05
C ASP A 87 -11.20 -11.06 4.20
N HIS A 88 -10.39 -10.22 4.86
CA HIS A 88 -9.43 -9.26 4.31
C HIS A 88 -10.02 -8.30 3.27
N ARG A 89 -11.34 -8.06 3.30
CA ARG A 89 -12.01 -7.14 2.38
C ARG A 89 -12.00 -5.70 2.89
N TYR A 90 -12.17 -5.51 4.20
CA TYR A 90 -12.22 -4.17 4.78
C TYR A 90 -11.02 -3.95 5.70
N LEU A 91 -10.52 -2.71 5.67
CA LEU A 91 -9.47 -2.24 6.56
C LEU A 91 -10.08 -1.19 7.50
N LEU A 92 -9.94 -1.40 8.80
CA LEU A 92 -10.32 -0.44 9.83
C LEU A 92 -9.06 0.33 10.27
N VAL A 93 -9.16 1.66 10.34
CA VAL A 93 -8.04 2.56 10.69
C VAL A 93 -8.49 3.53 11.80
N ASP A 94 -7.61 3.74 12.77
CA ASP A 94 -7.71 4.74 13.84
C ASP A 94 -6.69 5.86 13.59
N ASP A 95 -6.94 7.04 14.17
CA ASP A 95 -6.18 8.25 13.87
C ASP A 95 -5.93 9.08 15.15
N GLU A 96 -4.80 8.79 15.80
CA GLU A 96 -4.52 9.17 17.19
C GLU A 96 -4.49 10.69 17.49
N LEU A 97 -4.47 11.55 16.47
CA LEU A 97 -4.39 13.01 16.68
C LEU A 97 -5.58 13.77 16.09
N ASP A 98 -6.52 13.11 15.41
CA ASP A 98 -7.57 13.81 14.66
C ASP A 98 -8.60 14.49 15.59
N GLU A 99 -8.89 13.92 16.76
CA GLU A 99 -9.84 14.50 17.71
C GLU A 99 -9.27 15.78 18.35
N SER A 100 -7.99 15.76 18.70
CA SER A 100 -7.28 16.91 19.25
C SER A 100 -7.10 18.03 18.23
N ASN A 101 -6.80 17.67 16.97
CA ASN A 101 -6.48 18.64 15.92
C ASN A 101 -7.73 19.25 15.29
N PHE A 102 -8.82 18.50 15.17
CA PHE A 102 -10.01 18.91 14.43
C PHE A 102 -11.26 19.06 15.30
N GLY A 103 -11.23 18.61 16.56
CA GLY A 103 -12.27 18.87 17.54
C GLY A 103 -13.56 18.08 17.31
N HIS A 104 -13.45 16.85 16.83
CA HIS A 104 -14.57 15.91 16.69
C HIS A 104 -14.44 14.73 17.66
N ALA A 105 -15.40 13.79 17.60
CA ALA A 105 -15.36 12.56 18.39
C ALA A 105 -14.39 11.54 17.78
N ALA A 106 -14.00 10.52 18.54
CA ALA A 106 -13.10 9.46 18.07
C ALA A 106 -13.67 8.74 16.83
N ARG A 107 -12.82 8.39 15.86
CA ARG A 107 -13.27 7.90 14.55
C ARG A 107 -12.58 6.62 14.10
N THR A 108 -13.39 5.60 13.89
CA THR A 108 -12.94 4.40 13.18
C THR A 108 -13.24 4.52 11.69
N TYR A 109 -12.22 4.78 10.89
CA TYR A 109 -12.33 4.83 9.44
C TYR A 109 -12.42 3.42 8.85
N VAL A 110 -13.23 3.26 7.81
CA VAL A 110 -13.45 1.99 7.11
C VAL A 110 -13.10 2.16 5.64
N PHE A 111 -12.15 1.35 5.16
CA PHE A 111 -11.77 1.28 3.76
C PHE A 111 -12.22 -0.05 3.17
N ASP A 112 -12.80 -0.04 1.96
CA ASP A 112 -12.94 -1.22 1.12
C ASP A 112 -11.60 -1.40 0.40
N VAL A 113 -10.92 -2.49 0.73
CA VAL A 113 -9.62 -2.92 0.15
C VAL A 113 -9.81 -4.19 -0.66
N SER A 114 -10.96 -4.31 -1.33
CA SER A 114 -11.21 -5.38 -2.28
C SER A 114 -10.25 -5.38 -3.47
N ASP A 115 -9.64 -4.22 -3.73
CA ASP A 115 -8.47 -3.99 -4.56
C ASP A 115 -7.38 -3.40 -3.65
N LEU A 116 -6.30 -4.13 -3.40
CA LEU A 116 -5.21 -3.70 -2.52
C LEU A 116 -4.38 -2.58 -3.13
N ASP A 117 -4.40 -2.45 -4.46
CA ASP A 117 -3.70 -1.42 -5.21
C ASP A 117 -4.51 -0.10 -5.25
N ALA A 118 -5.83 -0.15 -4.99
CA ALA A 118 -6.71 1.01 -4.93
C ALA A 118 -7.72 1.02 -3.74
N PRO A 119 -7.26 1.19 -2.49
CA PRO A 119 -8.13 1.33 -1.33
C PRO A 119 -9.12 2.49 -1.45
N VAL A 120 -10.40 2.23 -1.11
CA VAL A 120 -11.46 3.23 -1.16
C VAL A 120 -12.01 3.50 0.24
N LEU A 121 -11.97 4.77 0.68
CA LEU A 121 -12.64 5.16 1.92
C LEU A 121 -14.16 5.00 1.77
N VAL A 122 -14.75 4.15 2.61
CA VAL A 122 -16.21 3.98 2.68
C VAL A 122 -16.84 5.06 3.56
N GLY A 123 -16.18 5.38 4.66
CA GLY A 123 -16.64 6.34 5.67
C GLY A 123 -16.00 6.09 7.02
N HIS A 124 -16.60 6.60 8.09
CA HIS A 124 -16.14 6.39 9.46
C HIS A 124 -17.32 6.17 10.40
N HIS A 125 -17.05 5.46 11.50
CA HIS A 125 -17.92 5.43 12.68
C HIS A 125 -17.45 6.48 13.69
N ASP A 126 -18.35 7.38 14.09
CA ASP A 126 -18.09 8.33 15.18
C ASP A 126 -18.48 7.72 16.53
N SER A 127 -17.56 7.77 17.49
CA SER A 127 -17.82 7.49 18.89
C SER A 127 -18.76 8.54 19.50
N ALA A 128 -19.42 8.19 20.61
CA ALA A 128 -20.13 9.16 21.44
C ALA A 128 -19.19 10.04 22.29
N LEU A 129 -17.89 9.71 22.33
CA LEU A 129 -16.88 10.34 23.18
C LEU A 129 -15.81 11.04 22.34
N GLY A 130 -15.37 12.21 22.81
CA GLY A 130 -14.25 12.98 22.24
C GLY A 130 -12.94 12.65 22.94
N VAL A 131 -12.51 11.40 22.80
CA VAL A 131 -11.25 10.85 23.33
C VAL A 131 -10.35 10.47 22.17
N ILE A 132 -9.06 10.26 22.43
CA ILE A 132 -8.13 9.76 21.42
C ILE A 132 -8.36 8.27 21.20
N ASP A 133 -8.66 7.85 19.98
CA ASP A 133 -8.53 6.45 19.56
C ASP A 133 -7.06 6.05 19.30
N HIS A 134 -6.73 4.77 19.48
CA HIS A 134 -5.31 4.38 19.53
C HIS A 134 -5.02 2.99 18.96
N ASN A 135 -5.45 1.91 19.61
CA ASN A 135 -5.15 0.56 19.11
C ASN A 135 -6.44 -0.21 18.89
N GLN A 136 -6.54 -0.92 17.76
CA GLN A 136 -7.69 -1.75 17.43
C GLN A 136 -7.34 -3.10 16.82
N TYR A 137 -8.13 -4.11 17.19
CA TYR A 137 -7.96 -5.49 16.75
C TYR A 137 -9.29 -6.07 16.30
N VAL A 138 -9.37 -6.52 15.05
CA VAL A 138 -10.54 -7.26 14.57
C VAL A 138 -10.41 -8.73 14.96
N HIS A 139 -11.50 -9.29 15.46
CA HIS A 139 -11.65 -10.73 15.65
C HIS A 139 -13.09 -11.15 15.38
N GLY A 140 -13.32 -11.89 14.30
CA GLY A 140 -14.65 -12.20 13.81
C GLY A 140 -15.37 -10.92 13.38
N GLN A 141 -16.52 -10.68 14.00
CA GLN A 141 -17.40 -9.55 13.68
C GLN A 141 -17.24 -8.33 14.60
N TYR A 142 -16.23 -8.36 15.49
CA TYR A 142 -16.00 -7.29 16.44
C TYR A 142 -14.63 -6.67 16.22
N VAL A 143 -14.55 -5.38 16.49
CA VAL A 143 -13.29 -4.65 16.67
C VAL A 143 -13.16 -4.28 18.15
N TYR A 144 -11.99 -4.57 18.71
CA TYR A 144 -11.64 -4.31 20.10
C TYR A 144 -10.64 -3.16 20.14
N GLN A 145 -11.06 -2.05 20.72
CA GLN A 145 -10.35 -0.78 20.67
C GLN A 145 -9.86 -0.38 22.05
N SER A 146 -8.67 0.18 22.11
CA SER A 146 -8.13 0.94 23.22
C SER A 146 -8.21 2.39 22.84
N ASN A 147 -9.02 3.15 23.56
CA ASN A 147 -9.19 4.58 23.37
C ASN A 147 -8.83 5.22 24.70
N TYR A 148 -7.55 5.59 24.86
CA TYR A 148 -6.95 6.20 26.05
C TYR A 148 -7.89 6.38 27.26
N GLU A 149 -8.44 7.59 27.47
CA GLU A 149 -9.24 7.89 28.66
C GLU A 149 -10.62 7.21 28.67
N ALA A 150 -11.10 6.71 27.53
CA ALA A 150 -12.33 5.93 27.45
C ALA A 150 -12.13 4.43 27.73
N GLY A 151 -10.89 3.95 27.88
CA GLY A 151 -10.60 2.55 28.13
C GLY A 151 -10.81 1.63 26.92
N VAL A 152 -11.32 0.43 27.19
CA VAL A 152 -11.58 -0.58 26.15
C VAL A 152 -12.99 -0.39 25.58
N ARG A 153 -13.10 -0.27 24.26
CA ARG A 153 -14.36 -0.19 23.52
C ARG A 153 -14.48 -1.37 22.58
N ILE A 154 -15.67 -1.98 22.49
CA ILE A 154 -15.92 -3.12 21.62
C ILE A 154 -17.06 -2.75 20.69
N LEU A 155 -16.73 -2.60 19.41
CA LEU A 155 -17.71 -2.31 18.37
C LEU A 155 -18.01 -3.57 17.57
N ARG A 156 -19.27 -3.72 17.19
CA ARG A 156 -19.77 -4.75 16.27
C ARG A 156 -19.81 -4.15 14.87
N MET A 157 -19.28 -4.87 13.90
CA MET A 157 -19.23 -4.45 12.50
C MET A 157 -20.53 -4.86 11.80
N ASP A 158 -21.56 -4.00 11.87
CA ASP A 158 -22.90 -4.31 11.37
C ASP A 158 -23.00 -4.26 9.84
N ASN A 159 -22.46 -3.21 9.22
CA ASN A 159 -22.41 -3.06 7.77
C ASN A 159 -21.24 -2.16 7.34
N LEU A 160 -20.10 -2.80 7.05
CA LEU A 160 -18.88 -2.09 6.67
C LEU A 160 -18.96 -1.43 5.29
N SER A 161 -19.85 -1.88 4.39
CA SER A 161 -20.07 -1.20 3.10
C SER A 161 -20.70 0.19 3.23
N ALA A 162 -21.19 0.53 4.43
CA ALA A 162 -21.70 1.84 4.78
C ALA A 162 -21.03 2.41 6.05
N ALA A 163 -19.86 1.87 6.45
CA ALA A 163 -19.14 2.22 7.67
C ALA A 163 -20.01 2.19 8.95
N GLN A 164 -20.97 1.26 9.03
CA GLN A 164 -21.87 1.14 10.19
C GLN A 164 -21.30 0.16 11.21
N LEU A 165 -20.91 0.71 12.35
CA LEU A 165 -20.48 -0.02 13.55
C LEU A 165 -21.35 0.38 14.74
N THR A 166 -21.54 -0.54 15.69
CA THR A 166 -22.28 -0.29 16.93
C THR A 166 -21.45 -0.68 18.14
N GLU A 167 -21.27 0.23 19.11
CA GLU A 167 -20.68 -0.13 20.40
C GLU A 167 -21.60 -1.12 21.14
N VAL A 168 -21.07 -2.29 21.50
CA VAL A 168 -21.82 -3.36 22.16
C VAL A 168 -21.30 -3.70 23.55
N ALA A 169 -20.10 -3.24 23.90
CA ALA A 169 -19.54 -3.34 25.24
C ALA A 169 -18.41 -2.32 25.41
N TYR A 170 -18.18 -1.91 26.65
CA TYR A 170 -17.01 -1.13 27.03
C TYR A 170 -16.53 -1.52 28.43
N PHE A 171 -15.28 -1.20 28.72
CA PHE A 171 -14.73 -1.19 30.07
C PHE A 171 -13.83 0.03 30.19
N ASP A 172 -14.31 1.00 30.94
CA ASP A 172 -13.60 2.25 31.18
C ASP A 172 -12.46 2.01 32.19
N THR A 173 -11.22 2.10 31.70
CA THR A 173 -10.03 1.98 32.53
C THR A 173 -9.70 3.27 33.25
N TYR A 174 -10.18 4.43 32.77
CA TYR A 174 -9.87 5.76 33.29
C TYR A 174 -11.14 6.60 33.60
N PRO A 175 -11.95 6.22 34.61
CA PRO A 175 -13.26 6.87 34.84
C PRO A 175 -13.21 8.32 35.35
N ALA A 176 -12.02 8.89 35.50
CA ALA A 176 -11.83 10.26 35.97
C ALA A 176 -12.04 11.30 34.87
N SER A 177 -11.92 10.92 33.59
CA SER A 177 -11.99 11.84 32.47
C SER A 177 -12.38 11.14 31.16
N ASP A 178 -12.87 11.92 30.20
CA ASP A 178 -13.25 11.51 28.83
C ASP A 178 -12.77 12.60 27.84
N HIS A 179 -11.53 13.06 27.99
CA HIS A 179 -10.93 14.08 27.15
C HIS A 179 -9.92 13.47 26.17
N PRO A 180 -9.54 14.20 25.10
CA PRO A 180 -8.54 13.72 24.16
C PRO A 180 -7.16 13.91 24.78
N GLN A 181 -6.79 13.02 25.69
CA GLN A 181 -5.51 12.96 26.40
C GLN A 181 -4.95 11.55 26.34
N PHE A 182 -3.64 11.41 26.51
CA PHE A 182 -2.91 10.15 26.38
C PHE A 182 -2.94 9.27 27.66
N ASN A 183 -3.78 9.56 28.65
CA ASN A 183 -3.91 8.74 29.86
C ASN A 183 -4.86 7.56 29.63
N GLY A 184 -4.79 6.50 30.44
CA GLY A 184 -5.71 5.36 30.29
C GLY A 184 -5.19 4.23 29.40
N SER A 185 -6.09 3.60 28.64
CA SER A 185 -5.80 2.34 27.93
C SER A 185 -4.80 2.52 26.79
N TRP A 186 -3.61 1.94 26.98
CA TRP A 186 -2.55 1.90 25.97
C TRP A 186 -2.84 0.84 24.90
N ASN A 187 -3.24 -0.36 25.31
CA ASN A 187 -3.42 -1.47 24.37
C ASN A 187 -4.38 -2.53 24.94
N ASN A 188 -4.98 -3.32 24.06
CA ASN A 188 -5.81 -4.46 24.39
C ASN A 188 -5.50 -5.63 23.45
N TYR A 189 -5.76 -6.86 23.88
CA TYR A 189 -5.70 -8.01 22.97
C TYR A 189 -6.66 -9.11 23.41
N ARG A 190 -7.48 -9.58 22.49
CA ARG A 190 -8.40 -10.70 22.70
C ARG A 190 -7.73 -12.03 22.40
N PHE A 191 -7.65 -12.91 23.39
CA PHE A 191 -7.03 -14.22 23.23
C PHE A 191 -7.95 -15.20 22.48
N PRO A 192 -7.50 -15.78 21.35
CA PRO A 192 -8.23 -16.85 20.68
C PRO A 192 -8.49 -18.03 21.64
N GLY A 193 -9.68 -18.62 21.56
CA GLY A 193 -10.10 -19.74 22.40
C GLY A 193 -10.79 -19.32 23.70
N SER A 194 -10.10 -18.62 24.61
CA SER A 194 -10.70 -18.21 25.89
C SER A 194 -11.71 -17.07 25.74
N GLY A 195 -11.56 -16.25 24.70
CA GLY A 195 -12.39 -15.06 24.49
C GLY A 195 -12.11 -13.92 25.48
N ARG A 196 -11.16 -14.09 26.40
CA ARG A 196 -10.75 -13.05 27.35
C ARG A 196 -9.97 -11.96 26.65
N VAL A 197 -10.20 -10.72 27.06
CA VAL A 197 -9.47 -9.54 26.60
C VAL A 197 -8.49 -9.14 27.70
N ILE A 198 -7.21 -9.03 27.36
CA ILE A 198 -6.25 -8.38 28.24
C ILE A 198 -6.21 -6.91 27.84
N ALA A 199 -6.18 -6.01 28.82
CA ALA A 199 -5.99 -4.58 28.58
C ALA A 199 -4.93 -4.03 29.53
N THR A 200 -4.11 -3.13 29.02
CA THR A 200 -3.08 -2.43 29.79
C THR A 200 -3.29 -0.93 29.66
N GLY A 201 -3.32 -0.25 30.80
CA GLY A 201 -3.27 1.21 30.87
C GLY A 201 -1.88 1.73 31.16
N ILE A 202 -1.64 3.01 30.91
CA ILE A 202 -0.38 3.68 31.26
C ILE A 202 -0.21 3.74 32.78
N ASP A 203 -1.25 4.19 33.50
CA ASP A 203 -1.19 4.42 34.95
C ASP A 203 -2.10 3.47 35.75
N GLU A 204 -3.07 2.82 35.09
CA GLU A 204 -4.18 2.08 35.73
C GLU A 204 -3.87 0.58 35.88
N GLY A 205 -2.81 0.11 35.22
CA GLY A 205 -2.28 -1.23 35.36
C GLY A 205 -2.83 -2.24 34.35
N PHE A 206 -2.98 -3.49 34.79
CA PHE A 206 -3.29 -4.65 33.95
C PHE A 206 -4.67 -5.23 34.30
N PHE A 207 -5.50 -5.42 33.28
CA PHE A 207 -6.86 -5.95 33.41
C PHE A 207 -7.04 -7.22 32.57
N VAL A 208 -7.86 -8.14 33.08
CA VAL A 208 -8.36 -9.30 32.34
C VAL A 208 -9.87 -9.21 32.33
N LEU A 209 -10.43 -9.00 31.15
CA LEU A 209 -11.83 -8.74 30.92
C LEU A 209 -12.49 -9.96 30.28
N GLU A 210 -13.72 -10.23 30.70
CA GLU A 210 -14.60 -11.23 30.08
C GLU A 210 -15.80 -10.47 29.49
N PRO A 211 -15.74 -10.09 28.21
CA PRO A 211 -16.78 -9.25 27.62
C PRO A 211 -18.06 -10.05 27.44
N HIS A 212 -19.17 -9.54 27.99
CA HIS A 212 -20.49 -10.12 27.82
C HIS A 212 -21.11 -9.67 26.50
N LEU A 213 -20.53 -10.13 25.39
CA LEU A 213 -21.04 -9.87 24.04
C LEU A 213 -22.29 -10.71 23.77
N CYS A 214 -23.04 -10.38 22.72
CA CYS A 214 -24.19 -11.17 22.32
C CYS A 214 -23.79 -12.63 22.02
N THR A 215 -24.69 -13.56 22.33
CA THR A 215 -24.47 -14.99 22.13
C THR A 215 -24.67 -15.35 20.66
N ALA A 216 -23.58 -15.66 19.95
CA ALA A 216 -23.68 -16.21 18.60
C ALA A 216 -24.56 -17.49 18.60
N PRO A 217 -25.36 -17.73 17.56
CA PRO A 217 -26.06 -19.00 17.37
C PRO A 217 -25.06 -20.17 17.33
N ALA A 218 -25.56 -21.37 17.55
CA ALA A 218 -24.78 -22.57 17.28
C ALA A 218 -24.49 -22.71 15.77
N THR A 219 -23.26 -23.15 15.44
CA THR A 219 -22.83 -23.40 14.06
C THR A 219 -23.74 -24.44 13.39
N PRO A 220 -24.33 -24.13 12.21
CA PRO A 220 -25.21 -25.06 11.52
C PRO A 220 -24.46 -26.29 11.00
N ALA A 221 -25.12 -27.44 11.03
CA ALA A 221 -24.71 -28.63 10.29
C ALA A 221 -25.34 -28.60 8.90
N LEU A 222 -24.52 -28.35 7.87
CA LEU A 222 -24.93 -28.19 6.47
C LEU A 222 -24.92 -29.53 5.70
N ALA A 223 -25.91 -29.71 4.84
CA ALA A 223 -25.92 -30.72 3.77
C ALA A 223 -26.27 -30.05 2.43
N ALA A 224 -25.60 -30.51 1.36
CA ALA A 224 -25.86 -30.08 -0.01
C ALA A 224 -26.29 -31.29 -0.85
N THR A 225 -27.42 -31.19 -1.53
CA THR A 225 -28.01 -32.27 -2.33
C THR A 225 -28.28 -31.79 -3.75
N PRO A 226 -27.65 -32.38 -4.78
CA PRO A 226 -28.01 -32.11 -6.17
C PRO A 226 -29.49 -32.42 -6.44
N ASN A 227 -30.24 -31.51 -7.06
CA ASN A 227 -31.68 -31.70 -7.29
C ASN A 227 -32.11 -31.29 -8.71
N GLY A 228 -31.63 -32.05 -9.70
CA GLY A 228 -31.88 -31.81 -11.12
C GLY A 228 -30.91 -30.81 -11.72
N ASP A 229 -31.11 -30.48 -13.00
CA ASP A 229 -30.17 -29.65 -13.74
C ASP A 229 -30.02 -28.25 -13.14
N HIS A 230 -28.78 -27.79 -13.01
CA HIS A 230 -28.43 -26.46 -12.50
C HIS A 230 -28.95 -26.14 -11.10
N ARG A 231 -29.14 -27.18 -10.27
CA ARG A 231 -29.72 -27.00 -8.95
C ARG A 231 -29.04 -27.82 -7.86
N ILE A 232 -28.69 -27.15 -6.76
CA ILE A 232 -28.20 -27.77 -5.53
C ILE A 232 -29.04 -27.24 -4.36
N ASP A 233 -29.77 -28.15 -3.71
CA ASP A 233 -30.56 -27.83 -2.53
C ASP A 233 -29.70 -27.95 -1.26
N LEU A 234 -29.65 -26.87 -0.49
CA LEU A 234 -28.96 -26.77 0.78
C LEU A 234 -29.96 -26.86 1.92
N ALA A 235 -29.64 -27.64 2.94
CA ALA A 235 -30.41 -27.73 4.16
C ALA A 235 -29.48 -27.79 5.37
N TRP A 236 -29.89 -27.19 6.48
CA TRP A 236 -29.07 -27.18 7.69
C TRP A 236 -29.90 -27.36 8.97
N SER A 237 -29.21 -27.75 10.04
CA SER A 237 -29.80 -27.98 11.36
C SER A 237 -28.87 -27.50 12.48
N GLY A 238 -29.38 -27.40 13.71
CA GLY A 238 -28.55 -27.16 14.90
C GLY A 238 -28.32 -25.70 15.29
N SER A 239 -29.07 -24.75 14.72
CA SER A 239 -29.00 -23.30 15.02
C SER A 239 -30.08 -22.85 16.02
N ALA A 240 -29.91 -21.63 16.55
CA ALA A 240 -30.85 -21.04 17.52
C ALA A 240 -32.23 -20.71 16.89
N PRO A 241 -33.31 -20.68 17.68
CA PRO A 241 -34.58 -20.09 17.25
C PRO A 241 -34.33 -18.65 16.76
N ASP A 242 -34.94 -18.28 15.64
CA ASP A 242 -34.89 -16.93 15.04
C ASP A 242 -33.54 -16.51 14.43
N ALA A 243 -32.60 -17.44 14.21
CA ALA A 243 -31.38 -17.16 13.45
C ALA A 243 -31.66 -16.90 11.95
N THR A 244 -30.91 -15.98 11.35
CA THR A 244 -30.79 -15.83 9.89
C THR A 244 -29.52 -16.50 9.38
N TYR A 245 -29.42 -16.74 8.07
CA TYR A 245 -28.30 -17.48 7.47
C TYR A 245 -27.74 -16.80 6.23
N ARG A 246 -26.42 -16.84 6.12
CA ARG A 246 -25.65 -16.50 4.92
C ARG A 246 -25.10 -17.78 4.29
N VAL A 247 -25.31 -17.93 2.99
CA VAL A 247 -24.80 -19.04 2.18
C VAL A 247 -23.61 -18.55 1.37
N GLU A 248 -22.50 -19.27 1.51
CA GLU A 248 -21.26 -19.00 0.79
C GLU A 248 -20.92 -20.20 -0.11
N ARG A 249 -20.50 -19.93 -1.35
CA ARG A 249 -20.18 -20.93 -2.38
C ARG A 249 -18.78 -20.68 -2.95
N ALA A 250 -18.05 -21.76 -3.19
CA ALA A 250 -16.76 -21.76 -3.87
C ALA A 250 -16.81 -22.66 -5.12
N GLN A 251 -16.45 -22.12 -6.29
CA GLN A 251 -16.25 -22.92 -7.49
C GLN A 251 -14.95 -23.73 -7.38
N GLY A 252 -14.98 -25.00 -7.79
CA GLY A 252 -13.84 -25.92 -7.67
C GLY A 252 -13.75 -26.65 -6.33
N GLY A 253 -14.79 -26.59 -5.50
CA GLY A 253 -14.86 -27.31 -4.22
C GLY A 253 -14.42 -26.48 -3.01
N CYS A 254 -14.24 -27.15 -1.87
CA CYS A 254 -13.95 -26.53 -0.57
C CYS A 254 -12.58 -25.86 -0.47
N GLY A 255 -11.67 -26.13 -1.41
CA GLY A 255 -10.39 -25.44 -1.53
C GLY A 255 -10.44 -24.16 -2.37
N GLY A 256 -11.59 -23.86 -2.98
CA GLY A 256 -11.79 -22.66 -3.79
C GLY A 256 -12.07 -21.41 -2.94
N ARG A 257 -12.18 -20.25 -3.61
CA ARG A 257 -12.54 -18.97 -3.00
C ARG A 257 -14.04 -18.93 -2.75
N PHE A 258 -14.45 -18.68 -1.50
CA PHE A 258 -15.85 -18.57 -1.12
C PHE A 258 -16.39 -17.17 -1.38
N GLU A 259 -17.58 -17.11 -1.96
CA GLU A 259 -18.35 -15.89 -2.16
C GLU A 259 -19.74 -16.04 -1.57
N THR A 260 -20.29 -14.96 -1.01
CA THR A 260 -21.68 -14.93 -0.56
C THR A 260 -22.61 -14.94 -1.76
N ILE A 261 -23.48 -15.94 -1.83
CA ILE A 261 -24.49 -16.07 -2.91
C ILE A 261 -25.92 -15.84 -2.43
N ALA A 262 -26.14 -15.88 -1.11
CA ALA A 262 -27.39 -15.48 -0.49
C ALA A 262 -27.16 -15.08 0.97
N ASP A 263 -27.93 -14.13 1.46
CA ASP A 263 -27.83 -13.63 2.83
C ASP A 263 -29.23 -13.38 3.42
N GLN A 264 -29.30 -13.23 4.75
CA GLN A 264 -30.52 -12.97 5.50
C GLN A 264 -31.63 -14.01 5.27
N ILE A 265 -31.24 -15.27 5.05
CA ILE A 265 -32.20 -16.37 4.87
C ILE A 265 -32.79 -16.71 6.24
N ALA A 266 -34.11 -16.68 6.38
CA ALA A 266 -34.78 -17.08 7.62
C ALA A 266 -35.11 -18.59 7.68
N ALA A 267 -35.22 -19.24 6.52
CA ALA A 267 -35.49 -20.67 6.43
C ALA A 267 -34.24 -21.50 6.74
N SER A 268 -34.40 -22.75 7.20
CA SER A 268 -33.29 -23.69 7.40
C SER A 268 -32.88 -24.43 6.12
N SER A 269 -33.19 -23.85 4.96
CA SER A 269 -32.92 -24.41 3.65
C SER A 269 -32.90 -23.31 2.59
N TRP A 270 -32.10 -23.51 1.54
CA TRP A 270 -32.02 -22.62 0.39
C TRP A 270 -31.60 -23.41 -0.85
N SER A 271 -32.03 -22.98 -2.04
CA SER A 271 -31.71 -23.67 -3.30
C SER A 271 -30.80 -22.80 -4.15
N ASP A 272 -29.60 -23.29 -4.45
CA ASP A 272 -28.74 -22.71 -5.46
C ASP A 272 -29.27 -23.10 -6.84
N THR A 273 -29.87 -22.16 -7.55
CA THR A 273 -30.38 -22.35 -8.93
C THR A 273 -29.45 -21.79 -10.00
N ASP A 274 -28.29 -21.26 -9.58
CA ASP A 274 -27.28 -20.67 -10.47
C ASP A 274 -26.04 -21.56 -10.59
N ALA A 275 -26.02 -22.71 -9.90
CA ALA A 275 -24.95 -23.69 -9.98
C ALA A 275 -24.85 -24.23 -11.42
N SER A 276 -23.65 -24.17 -12.00
CA SER A 276 -23.38 -24.79 -13.30
C SER A 276 -23.44 -26.31 -13.20
N GLY A 277 -23.98 -26.96 -14.25
CA GLY A 277 -23.83 -28.40 -14.41
C GLY A 277 -22.36 -28.79 -14.54
N ASP A 278 -22.05 -30.02 -14.11
CA ASP A 278 -20.72 -30.66 -14.20
C ASP A 278 -19.58 -29.92 -13.46
N VAL A 279 -19.89 -28.93 -12.63
CA VAL A 279 -18.90 -28.22 -11.78
C VAL A 279 -19.07 -28.62 -10.31
N THR A 280 -17.96 -28.95 -9.65
CA THR A 280 -17.94 -29.17 -8.20
C THR A 280 -17.93 -27.83 -7.47
N TYR A 281 -18.87 -27.66 -6.56
CA TYR A 281 -18.98 -26.48 -5.69
C TYR A 281 -18.79 -26.88 -4.23
N GLY A 282 -18.03 -26.08 -3.49
CA GLY A 282 -18.00 -26.12 -2.02
C GLY A 282 -19.03 -25.15 -1.45
N TYR A 283 -19.77 -25.56 -0.44
CA TYR A 283 -20.75 -24.73 0.26
C TYR A 283 -20.44 -24.67 1.75
N ARG A 284 -20.67 -23.50 2.36
CA ARG A 284 -20.72 -23.33 3.81
C ARG A 284 -21.82 -22.33 4.18
N VAL A 285 -22.35 -22.47 5.39
CA VAL A 285 -23.40 -21.60 5.92
C VAL A 285 -22.95 -20.98 7.22
N VAL A 286 -23.20 -19.68 7.36
CA VAL A 286 -22.97 -18.90 8.57
C VAL A 286 -24.33 -18.54 9.15
N ALA A 287 -24.58 -18.89 10.42
CA ALA A 287 -25.79 -18.45 11.13
C ALA A 287 -25.51 -17.13 11.84
N THR A 288 -26.45 -16.20 11.76
CA THR A 288 -26.50 -14.94 12.49
C THR A 288 -27.71 -14.93 13.42
N ASP A 289 -27.65 -14.21 14.54
CA ASP A 289 -28.83 -13.98 15.38
C ASP A 289 -29.93 -13.19 14.63
N ALA A 290 -31.11 -13.09 15.23
CA ALA A 290 -32.26 -12.39 14.62
C ALA A 290 -31.98 -10.91 14.29
N SER A 291 -30.98 -10.30 14.96
CA SER A 291 -30.54 -8.93 14.72
C SER A 291 -29.51 -8.80 13.60
N GLY A 292 -29.02 -9.92 13.04
CA GLY A 292 -27.94 -9.99 12.06
C GLY A 292 -26.55 -9.70 12.65
N GLY A 293 -26.48 -9.35 13.92
CA GLY A 293 -25.29 -8.84 14.56
C GLY A 293 -24.38 -9.90 15.15
N CYS A 294 -24.80 -11.16 15.31
CA CYS A 294 -24.00 -12.19 16.00
C CYS A 294 -23.85 -13.45 15.17
N ALA A 295 -22.71 -13.62 14.50
CA ALA A 295 -22.40 -14.71 13.58
C ALA A 295 -21.67 -15.87 14.27
N ALA A 296 -22.13 -17.09 13.99
CA ALA A 296 -21.42 -18.32 14.30
C ALA A 296 -20.19 -18.49 13.38
N PRO A 297 -19.19 -19.31 13.76
CA PRO A 297 -18.24 -19.84 12.78
C PRO A 297 -18.99 -20.51 11.62
N ALA A 298 -18.44 -20.41 10.40
CA ALA A 298 -19.00 -21.09 9.24
C ALA A 298 -19.09 -22.61 9.47
N SER A 299 -20.13 -23.23 8.93
CA SER A 299 -20.27 -24.68 8.93
C SER A 299 -19.06 -25.36 8.29
N THR A 300 -18.83 -26.63 8.63
CA THR A 300 -17.93 -27.47 7.83
C THR A 300 -18.35 -27.39 6.37
N CYS A 301 -17.37 -27.22 5.47
CA CYS A 301 -17.65 -27.17 4.05
C CYS A 301 -18.15 -28.53 3.55
N VAL A 302 -19.15 -28.51 2.67
CA VAL A 302 -19.64 -29.68 1.94
C VAL A 302 -19.51 -29.44 0.43
N GLU A 303 -19.14 -30.47 -0.31
CA GLU A 303 -19.05 -30.40 -1.78
C GLU A 303 -20.27 -31.05 -2.43
N ALA A 304 -20.74 -30.44 -3.51
CA ALA A 304 -21.79 -31.00 -4.35
C ALA A 304 -21.55 -30.62 -5.83
N GLN A 305 -22.07 -31.45 -6.73
CA GLN A 305 -22.03 -31.25 -8.17
C GLN A 305 -23.41 -31.56 -8.73
N THR A 306 -23.92 -30.71 -9.61
CA THR A 306 -25.24 -30.86 -10.22
C THR A 306 -25.15 -31.25 -11.69
N SER A 307 -26.26 -31.73 -12.26
CA SER A 307 -26.36 -32.06 -13.69
C SER A 307 -26.72 -30.82 -14.54
N GLY A 308 -26.81 -30.99 -15.86
CA GLY A 308 -27.10 -29.92 -16.81
C GLY A 308 -25.88 -29.54 -17.63
N SER A 309 -26.05 -28.62 -18.58
CA SER A 309 -24.93 -28.12 -19.38
C SER A 309 -23.94 -27.32 -18.53
N CYS A 310 -22.64 -27.39 -18.81
CA CYS A 310 -21.67 -26.58 -18.09
C CYS A 310 -21.69 -25.12 -18.59
N THR A 311 -22.10 -24.19 -17.73
CA THR A 311 -22.23 -22.75 -18.00
C THR A 311 -21.28 -21.88 -17.19
N ALA A 312 -20.52 -22.47 -16.26
CA ALA A 312 -19.58 -21.74 -15.42
C ALA A 312 -18.48 -21.05 -16.24
N PRO A 313 -18.11 -19.81 -15.89
CA PRO A 313 -16.93 -19.16 -16.45
C PRO A 313 -15.65 -19.73 -15.82
N PRO A 314 -14.47 -19.49 -16.42
CA PRO A 314 -13.20 -19.94 -15.85
C PRO A 314 -12.86 -19.17 -14.57
N LEU A 315 -12.01 -19.73 -13.71
CA LEU A 315 -11.38 -18.98 -12.62
C LEU A 315 -10.10 -18.32 -13.12
N PHE A 316 -9.96 -17.01 -12.93
CA PHE A 316 -8.82 -16.25 -13.43
C PHE A 316 -8.43 -15.14 -12.44
N ALA A 317 -7.13 -15.00 -12.18
CA ALA A 317 -6.60 -13.99 -11.26
C ALA A 317 -6.42 -12.61 -11.91
N GLY A 318 -6.65 -12.50 -13.23
CA GLY A 318 -6.46 -11.26 -13.96
C GLY A 318 -5.05 -11.01 -14.48
N ILE A 319 -4.80 -9.76 -14.85
CA ILE A 319 -3.49 -9.29 -15.33
C ILE A 319 -2.48 -9.29 -14.18
N ALA A 320 -1.24 -9.71 -14.44
CA ALA A 320 -0.17 -9.77 -13.45
C ALA A 320 0.89 -8.67 -13.63
N THR A 321 1.15 -8.24 -14.86
CA THR A 321 2.08 -7.14 -15.16
C THR A 321 1.57 -6.29 -16.32
N ALA A 322 1.78 -4.97 -16.24
CA ALA A 322 1.73 -4.05 -17.37
C ALA A 322 3.02 -3.24 -17.37
N SER A 323 3.83 -3.36 -18.41
CA SER A 323 5.18 -2.77 -18.44
C SER A 323 5.41 -1.96 -19.70
N ASN A 324 5.96 -0.75 -19.54
CA ASN A 324 6.38 0.06 -20.66
C ASN A 324 7.60 -0.59 -21.35
N ALA A 325 7.47 -0.93 -22.62
CA ALA A 325 8.56 -1.57 -23.38
C ALA A 325 9.56 -0.55 -23.96
N GLY A 326 9.29 0.75 -23.89
CA GLY A 326 10.21 1.78 -24.38
C GLY A 326 10.46 1.71 -25.89
N THR A 327 9.45 1.34 -26.69
CA THR A 327 9.60 1.20 -28.16
C THR A 327 9.16 2.48 -28.88
N ALA A 328 9.65 2.68 -30.11
CA ALA A 328 9.31 3.87 -30.90
C ALA A 328 7.79 3.99 -31.18
N GLN A 329 7.06 2.87 -31.13
CA GLN A 329 5.62 2.78 -31.39
C GLN A 329 4.75 2.83 -30.13
N CYS A 330 5.33 3.14 -28.95
CA CYS A 330 4.60 3.12 -27.68
C CYS A 330 4.02 1.74 -27.38
N ARG A 331 4.85 0.78 -26.96
CA ARG A 331 4.40 -0.57 -26.63
C ARG A 331 4.25 -0.77 -25.13
N VAL A 332 3.15 -1.40 -24.72
CA VAL A 332 2.99 -1.94 -23.35
C VAL A 332 2.90 -3.46 -23.41
N ASP A 333 3.72 -4.10 -22.57
CA ASP A 333 3.75 -5.54 -22.41
C ASP A 333 2.93 -6.00 -21.22
N LEU A 334 1.92 -6.81 -21.53
CA LEU A 334 1.00 -7.40 -20.57
C LEU A 334 1.32 -8.88 -20.38
N ALA A 335 1.26 -9.37 -19.15
CA ALA A 335 1.38 -10.80 -18.84
C ALA A 335 0.46 -11.20 -17.68
N TRP A 336 0.08 -12.48 -17.65
CA TRP A 336 -0.82 -13.06 -16.65
C TRP A 336 -0.59 -14.56 -16.44
N ALA A 337 -1.16 -15.12 -15.37
CA ALA A 337 -1.17 -16.56 -15.11
C ALA A 337 -2.32 -17.25 -15.87
N GLY A 338 -2.20 -18.56 -16.14
CA GLY A 338 -3.28 -19.29 -16.83
C GLY A 338 -4.56 -19.38 -16.00
N ALA A 339 -5.69 -18.95 -16.58
CA ALA A 339 -7.02 -19.23 -16.05
C ALA A 339 -7.30 -20.75 -15.97
N GLN A 340 -8.13 -21.17 -15.01
CA GLN A 340 -8.62 -22.53 -14.82
C GLN A 340 -10.03 -22.68 -15.42
N PRO A 341 -10.17 -23.35 -16.59
CA PRO A 341 -11.47 -23.57 -17.22
C PRO A 341 -12.36 -24.49 -16.38
N ALA A 342 -13.64 -24.18 -16.30
CA ALA A 342 -14.61 -24.94 -15.53
C ALA A 342 -15.25 -26.08 -16.33
N CYS A 343 -15.35 -25.90 -17.64
CA CYS A 343 -16.11 -26.75 -18.56
C CYS A 343 -15.23 -27.53 -19.53
N GLY A 344 -13.92 -27.59 -19.27
CA GLY A 344 -12.95 -28.44 -19.97
C GLY A 344 -12.44 -27.90 -21.31
N GLY A 345 -12.91 -26.73 -21.77
CA GLY A 345 -12.32 -26.04 -22.92
C GLY A 345 -10.99 -25.35 -22.54
N PRO A 346 -10.09 -25.06 -23.48
CA PRO A 346 -8.97 -24.16 -23.19
C PRO A 346 -9.48 -22.75 -22.86
N ALA A 347 -8.74 -22.02 -22.02
CA ALA A 347 -9.00 -20.61 -21.76
C ALA A 347 -8.63 -19.74 -22.98
N ALA A 348 -9.38 -18.67 -23.22
CA ALA A 348 -9.04 -17.60 -24.15
C ALA A 348 -9.19 -16.24 -23.48
N TYR A 349 -8.30 -15.29 -23.79
CA TYR A 349 -8.24 -14.00 -23.09
C TYR A 349 -8.69 -12.83 -23.97
N SER A 350 -9.33 -11.86 -23.32
CA SER A 350 -9.70 -10.55 -23.85
C SER A 350 -8.94 -9.46 -23.10
N VAL A 351 -8.39 -8.49 -23.82
CA VAL A 351 -7.67 -7.34 -23.26
C VAL A 351 -8.52 -6.09 -23.44
N TYR A 352 -8.69 -5.35 -22.36
CA TYR A 352 -9.43 -4.09 -22.31
C TYR A 352 -8.49 -2.96 -21.87
N ARG A 353 -8.64 -1.77 -22.46
CA ARG A 353 -7.81 -0.59 -22.18
C ARG A 353 -8.65 0.67 -22.05
N SER A 354 -8.26 1.57 -21.15
CA SER A 354 -8.80 2.92 -21.03
C SER A 354 -7.76 3.94 -20.56
N ASP A 355 -8.05 5.22 -20.77
CA ASP A 355 -7.35 6.35 -20.15
C ASP A 355 -7.96 6.75 -18.79
N GLN A 356 -9.11 6.16 -18.42
CA GLN A 356 -9.74 6.33 -17.11
C GLN A 356 -9.38 5.17 -16.19
N ALA A 357 -8.97 5.48 -14.96
CA ALA A 357 -8.56 4.49 -13.97
C ALA A 357 -9.69 3.55 -13.52
N ASP A 358 -10.93 4.01 -13.57
CA ASP A 358 -12.12 3.34 -13.04
C ASP A 358 -13.04 2.76 -14.12
N PHE A 359 -12.55 2.62 -15.36
CA PHE A 359 -13.38 2.16 -16.47
C PHE A 359 -13.96 0.76 -16.24
N VAL A 360 -15.22 0.56 -16.63
CA VAL A 360 -15.86 -0.76 -16.62
C VAL A 360 -15.51 -1.48 -17.93
N PRO A 361 -14.88 -2.67 -17.89
CA PRO A 361 -14.53 -3.40 -19.11
C PRO A 361 -15.79 -3.81 -19.89
N ASP A 362 -15.94 -3.23 -21.08
CA ASP A 362 -17.02 -3.48 -22.02
C ASP A 362 -16.50 -3.57 -23.47
N LEU A 363 -17.41 -3.71 -24.44
CA LEU A 363 -17.05 -3.82 -25.85
C LEU A 363 -16.32 -2.60 -26.42
N ALA A 364 -16.52 -1.40 -25.88
CA ALA A 364 -15.86 -0.19 -26.36
C ALA A 364 -14.40 -0.14 -25.93
N HIS A 365 -14.07 -0.73 -24.78
CA HIS A 365 -12.72 -0.80 -24.24
C HIS A 365 -11.91 -2.01 -24.74
N ARG A 366 -12.54 -2.99 -25.39
CA ARG A 366 -11.88 -4.24 -25.79
C ARG A 366 -10.97 -4.02 -27.01
N ILE A 367 -9.66 -4.16 -26.80
CA ILE A 367 -8.64 -3.98 -27.84
C ILE A 367 -8.13 -5.29 -28.44
N ALA A 368 -8.29 -6.41 -27.73
CA ALA A 368 -7.96 -7.74 -28.25
C ALA A 368 -8.85 -8.83 -27.62
N THR A 369 -9.03 -9.95 -28.32
CA THR A 369 -9.80 -11.11 -27.83
C THR A 369 -9.34 -12.40 -28.52
N GLY A 370 -9.69 -13.55 -27.95
CA GLY A 370 -9.31 -14.87 -28.48
C GLY A 370 -7.83 -15.19 -28.31
N ILE A 371 -7.14 -14.54 -27.36
CA ILE A 371 -5.71 -14.76 -27.12
C ILE A 371 -5.54 -16.10 -26.40
N GLY A 372 -4.73 -17.00 -26.96
CA GLY A 372 -4.37 -18.27 -26.31
C GLY A 372 -3.02 -18.25 -25.57
N ALA A 373 -2.28 -17.14 -25.67
CA ALA A 373 -1.02 -16.93 -24.97
C ALA A 373 -1.24 -16.32 -23.57
N LEU A 374 -0.22 -16.38 -22.72
CA LEU A 374 -0.20 -15.80 -21.36
C LEU A 374 0.42 -14.39 -21.32
N ALA A 375 0.64 -13.80 -22.49
CA ALA A 375 1.17 -12.47 -22.66
C ALA A 375 0.63 -11.86 -23.95
N TRP A 376 0.53 -10.53 -23.97
CA TRP A 376 0.11 -9.76 -25.13
C TRP A 376 0.78 -8.39 -25.14
N ALA A 377 1.09 -7.90 -26.34
CA ALA A 377 1.72 -6.60 -26.54
C ALA A 377 0.72 -5.62 -27.13
N ASP A 378 0.50 -4.51 -26.43
CA ASP A 378 -0.24 -3.36 -26.97
C ASP A 378 0.70 -2.48 -27.78
N ASP A 379 0.74 -2.68 -29.10
CA ASP A 379 1.55 -1.86 -30.02
C ASP A 379 0.78 -0.65 -30.59
N ALA A 380 -0.41 -0.34 -30.04
CA ALA A 380 -1.31 0.69 -30.54
C ALA A 380 -1.77 1.65 -29.44
N VAL A 381 -0.96 1.84 -28.41
CA VAL A 381 -1.27 2.70 -27.26
C VAL A 381 -0.58 4.07 -27.38
N ALA A 382 -1.23 5.14 -26.93
CA ALA A 382 -0.64 6.47 -27.00
C ALA A 382 0.39 6.65 -25.87
N GLY A 383 1.53 7.24 -26.19
CA GLY A 383 2.58 7.52 -25.22
C GLY A 383 2.33 8.77 -24.38
N GLY A 384 3.02 8.86 -23.25
CA GLY A 384 3.09 10.07 -22.43
C GLY A 384 1.93 10.27 -21.45
N SER A 385 1.00 9.33 -21.36
CA SER A 385 -0.03 9.33 -20.31
C SER A 385 -0.26 7.91 -19.78
N PRO A 386 -0.63 7.75 -18.49
CA PRO A 386 -0.98 6.44 -17.95
C PRO A 386 -2.12 5.80 -18.73
N GLN A 387 -2.04 4.49 -18.90
CA GLN A 387 -3.04 3.67 -19.58
C GLN A 387 -3.36 2.47 -18.70
N TYR A 388 -4.65 2.20 -18.54
CA TYR A 388 -5.17 1.21 -17.61
C TYR A 388 -5.65 -0.02 -18.34
N TYR A 389 -5.26 -1.20 -17.88
CA TYR A 389 -5.52 -2.48 -18.53
C TYR A 389 -6.26 -3.44 -17.61
N VAL A 390 -7.26 -4.12 -18.17
CA VAL A 390 -7.91 -5.28 -17.54
C VAL A 390 -7.85 -6.44 -18.54
N VAL A 391 -7.55 -7.64 -18.04
CA VAL A 391 -7.61 -8.87 -18.82
C VAL A 391 -8.73 -9.74 -18.25
N ARG A 392 -9.56 -10.29 -19.13
CA ARG A 392 -10.57 -11.30 -18.78
C ARG A 392 -10.34 -12.61 -19.50
N ALA A 393 -10.77 -13.71 -18.90
CA ALA A 393 -10.69 -15.05 -19.44
C ALA A 393 -12.07 -15.59 -19.81
N SER A 394 -12.12 -16.41 -20.85
CA SER A 394 -13.31 -17.14 -21.27
C SER A 394 -13.01 -18.63 -21.40
N ASP A 395 -13.96 -19.48 -21.06
CA ASP A 395 -13.88 -20.92 -21.32
C ASP A 395 -14.42 -21.19 -22.72
N THR A 396 -13.57 -21.68 -23.62
CA THR A 396 -13.96 -21.86 -25.02
C THR A 396 -14.95 -23.01 -25.24
N ALA A 397 -15.21 -23.87 -24.24
CA ALA A 397 -16.22 -24.92 -24.35
C ALA A 397 -17.66 -24.37 -24.31
N ASN A 398 -17.90 -23.29 -23.55
CA ASN A 398 -19.23 -22.68 -23.39
C ASN A 398 -19.31 -21.20 -23.78
N GLY A 399 -18.17 -20.55 -24.01
CA GLY A 399 -18.06 -19.13 -24.33
C GLY A 399 -18.29 -18.19 -23.15
N SER A 400 -18.41 -18.70 -21.92
CA SER A 400 -18.60 -17.88 -20.72
C SER A 400 -17.31 -17.15 -20.37
N GLU A 401 -17.38 -15.81 -20.28
CA GLU A 401 -16.30 -14.94 -19.81
C GLU A 401 -16.51 -14.63 -18.32
N GLU A 402 -15.42 -14.63 -17.55
CA GLU A 402 -15.47 -14.24 -16.14
C GLU A 402 -15.47 -12.70 -15.96
N GLY A 403 -15.79 -12.23 -14.75
CA GLY A 403 -16.09 -10.82 -14.45
C GLY A 403 -14.91 -9.97 -13.95
N ASN A 404 -13.68 -10.45 -14.01
CA ASN A 404 -12.48 -9.90 -13.39
C ASN A 404 -12.30 -8.41 -13.70
N LEU A 405 -11.82 -7.69 -12.68
CA LEU A 405 -11.59 -6.25 -12.67
C LEU A 405 -10.16 -5.87 -12.24
N VAL A 406 -9.28 -6.84 -11.94
CA VAL A 406 -7.86 -6.56 -11.62
C VAL A 406 -7.26 -5.70 -12.72
N ARG A 407 -6.72 -4.55 -12.31
CA ARG A 407 -6.31 -3.47 -13.20
C ARG A 407 -4.87 -3.07 -12.92
N LEU A 408 -4.08 -2.93 -13.97
CA LEU A 408 -2.73 -2.37 -13.89
C LEU A 408 -2.58 -1.19 -14.83
N ALA A 409 -1.71 -0.26 -14.45
CA ALA A 409 -1.38 0.91 -15.25
C ALA A 409 0.05 0.84 -15.78
N ALA A 410 0.25 1.37 -16.99
CA ALA A 410 1.59 1.65 -17.52
C ALA A 410 1.56 2.98 -18.26
N THR A 411 2.64 3.76 -18.16
CA THR A 411 2.84 4.97 -18.99
C THR A 411 3.77 4.61 -20.15
N PRO A 412 3.27 4.46 -21.38
CA PRO A 412 4.09 4.07 -22.51
C PRO A 412 5.01 5.21 -22.92
N THR A 413 6.27 4.90 -23.19
CA THR A 413 7.26 5.86 -23.70
C THR A 413 8.02 5.29 -24.89
N GLY A 414 8.75 6.18 -25.56
CA GLY A 414 9.74 5.81 -26.57
C GLY A 414 11.03 5.28 -25.96
N PRO A 415 11.98 4.86 -26.82
CA PRO A 415 13.31 4.44 -26.40
C PRO A 415 13.97 5.54 -25.58
N ASN A 416 14.72 5.13 -24.57
CA ASN A 416 15.51 6.09 -23.81
C ASN A 416 16.50 6.81 -24.73
N HIS A 417 16.71 8.08 -24.46
CA HIS A 417 17.64 8.93 -25.19
C HIS A 417 18.45 9.79 -24.23
N ASP A 418 19.56 10.33 -24.73
CA ASP A 418 20.38 11.29 -24.00
C ASP A 418 19.56 12.56 -23.72
N GLY A 419 19.38 12.88 -22.45
CA GLY A 419 18.60 14.03 -22.01
C GLY A 419 18.97 14.49 -20.60
N THR A 420 18.05 15.17 -19.93
CA THR A 420 18.24 15.68 -18.59
C THR A 420 17.21 15.05 -17.66
N PHE A 421 17.66 14.27 -16.69
CA PHE A 421 16.82 13.87 -15.56
C PHE A 421 16.58 15.10 -14.69
N ALA A 422 15.34 15.31 -14.23
CA ALA A 422 15.02 16.41 -13.33
C ALA A 422 14.02 15.99 -12.26
N SER A 423 14.13 16.61 -11.09
CA SER A 423 13.18 16.50 -9.98
C SER A 423 13.21 17.80 -9.20
N GLY A 424 12.09 18.54 -9.24
CA GLY A 424 11.80 19.66 -8.36
C GLY A 424 11.08 19.22 -7.09
N ALA A 425 10.97 17.91 -6.87
CA ALA A 425 10.27 17.34 -5.73
C ALA A 425 8.75 17.56 -5.82
N GLU A 426 8.23 17.74 -7.03
CA GLU A 426 6.82 18.05 -7.29
C GLU A 426 5.93 16.79 -7.30
N PRO A 427 4.60 16.93 -7.13
CA PRO A 427 3.69 15.79 -7.29
C PRO A 427 3.81 15.21 -8.70
N GLY A 428 4.20 13.94 -8.80
CA GLY A 428 4.41 13.24 -10.08
C GLY A 428 5.87 13.19 -10.54
N ASP A 429 6.80 13.87 -9.84
CA ASP A 429 8.23 13.71 -10.08
C ASP A 429 8.72 12.31 -9.65
N PRO A 430 9.88 11.86 -10.18
CA PRO A 430 10.52 10.63 -9.74
C PRO A 430 10.72 10.60 -8.23
N LEU A 431 10.37 9.48 -7.58
CA LEU A 431 10.52 9.31 -6.13
C LEU A 431 11.98 9.07 -5.74
N PHE A 432 12.41 9.69 -4.64
CA PHE A 432 13.74 9.50 -4.05
C PHE A 432 13.61 8.73 -2.74
N GLU A 433 14.49 7.77 -2.51
CA GLU A 433 14.53 7.00 -1.27
C GLU A 433 15.09 7.88 -0.14
N ALA A 434 14.30 8.10 0.92
CA ALA A 434 14.74 8.77 2.14
C ALA A 434 15.09 7.73 3.21
N GLN A 435 16.30 7.76 3.75
CA GLN A 435 16.75 6.84 4.82
C GLN A 435 17.35 7.62 5.99
N GLY A 436 17.19 7.09 7.21
CA GLY A 436 17.77 7.66 8.43
C GLY A 436 18.35 6.59 9.35
N VAL A 437 19.44 6.92 10.07
CA VAL A 437 19.97 6.10 11.17
C VAL A 437 19.82 6.86 12.48
N GLY A 438 18.79 6.53 13.26
CA GLY A 438 18.69 6.95 14.67
C GLY A 438 19.15 5.82 15.59
N THR A 439 20.16 6.04 16.44
CA THR A 439 20.44 5.18 17.61
C THR A 439 21.01 6.04 18.77
N PRO A 440 20.92 5.65 20.06
CA PRO A 440 19.83 6.07 20.96
C PRO A 440 20.34 6.67 22.30
N SER A 441 19.81 7.81 22.78
CA SER A 441 19.57 8.04 24.23
C SER A 441 18.94 9.41 24.61
N ARG A 442 17.74 9.33 25.23
CA ARG A 442 17.04 10.24 26.19
C ARG A 442 16.64 11.65 25.71
N ALA A 443 15.39 12.11 25.76
CA ALA A 443 14.29 11.94 26.74
C ALA A 443 12.87 12.13 26.09
N PRO A 444 11.75 11.89 26.81
CA PRO A 444 10.45 11.50 26.24
C PRO A 444 9.48 12.67 26.04
N ASP A 445 9.23 13.09 24.80
CA ASP A 445 8.02 13.85 24.36
C ASP A 445 8.10 14.49 22.96
N GLN A 446 9.14 14.27 22.14
CA GLN A 446 9.14 14.74 20.75
C GLN A 446 9.41 13.63 19.74
N ILE A 447 8.49 13.49 18.77
CA ILE A 447 8.61 12.64 17.60
C ILE A 447 9.76 13.21 16.74
N GLU A 448 10.88 12.50 16.65
CA GLU A 448 11.93 12.85 15.69
C GLU A 448 11.59 12.23 14.32
N HIS A 449 11.15 13.07 13.37
CA HIS A 449 11.07 12.70 11.96
C HIS A 449 12.50 12.54 11.40
N ALA A 450 13.09 11.35 11.56
CA ALA A 450 14.47 11.09 11.19
C ALA A 450 14.59 10.70 9.70
N GLY A 451 14.44 11.66 8.78
CA GLY A 451 14.58 11.43 7.34
C GLY A 451 14.47 12.71 6.51
N TRP A 452 14.66 12.61 5.20
CA TRP A 452 14.32 13.70 4.28
C TRP A 452 12.82 13.65 3.95
N HIS A 453 12.19 14.82 3.86
CA HIS A 453 10.76 14.97 3.58
C HIS A 453 10.51 16.04 2.52
N MET A 454 9.28 16.05 1.99
CA MET A 454 8.77 17.16 1.20
C MET A 454 8.38 18.33 2.11
N SER A 455 8.78 19.55 1.73
CA SER A 455 8.48 20.76 2.48
C SER A 455 8.03 21.90 1.58
N THR A 456 6.98 22.59 2.01
CA THR A 456 6.51 23.85 1.40
C THR A 456 7.08 25.08 2.11
N ALA A 457 7.87 24.89 3.18
CA ALA A 457 8.40 25.99 3.99
C ALA A 457 9.41 26.84 3.22
N ARG A 458 10.19 26.21 2.35
CA ARG A 458 11.16 26.85 1.46
C ARG A 458 11.19 26.13 0.14
N THR A 459 11.05 26.87 -0.94
CA THR A 459 11.13 26.36 -2.31
C THR A 459 11.90 27.34 -3.18
N HIS A 460 12.55 26.83 -4.22
CA HIS A 460 13.12 27.62 -5.30
C HIS A 460 12.18 27.57 -6.51
N GLY A 461 11.87 26.37 -6.99
CA GLY A 461 10.91 26.08 -8.03
C GLY A 461 9.61 25.52 -7.45
N GLY A 462 8.53 25.54 -8.24
CA GLY A 462 7.32 24.77 -7.94
C GLY A 462 6.63 25.04 -6.59
N LEU A 463 6.02 23.99 -6.03
CA LEU A 463 5.18 23.99 -4.83
C LEU A 463 5.94 23.52 -3.58
N GLN A 464 7.00 22.70 -3.73
CA GLN A 464 7.65 22.03 -2.61
C GLN A 464 9.13 21.71 -2.91
N SER A 465 9.93 21.44 -1.88
CA SER A 465 11.34 21.02 -1.99
C SER A 465 11.65 19.86 -1.06
N PHE A 466 12.81 19.22 -1.25
CA PHE A 466 13.31 18.23 -0.29
C PHE A 466 13.94 18.90 0.92
N TRP A 467 13.58 18.48 2.12
CA TRP A 467 14.06 19.00 3.40
C TRP A 467 14.59 17.89 4.30
N SER A 468 15.78 18.08 4.86
CA SER A 468 16.51 17.07 5.65
C SER A 468 15.99 16.83 7.07
N THR A 469 14.94 17.54 7.47
CA THR A 469 14.53 17.74 8.88
C THR A 469 15.58 18.45 9.73
N ALA A 470 15.23 18.67 10.99
CA ALA A 470 16.02 19.41 11.97
C ALA A 470 15.95 18.71 13.34
N ALA A 471 17.02 18.03 13.73
CA ALA A 471 17.22 17.46 15.06
C ALA A 471 18.72 17.29 15.33
N ASN A 472 19.07 16.89 16.55
CA ASN A 472 20.44 16.53 16.93
C ASN A 472 20.70 15.04 16.62
N ASN A 473 21.96 14.67 16.40
CA ASN A 473 22.40 13.31 16.08
C ASN A 473 21.76 12.71 14.82
N LEU A 474 21.41 13.55 13.85
CA LEU A 474 20.88 13.09 12.58
C LEU A 474 21.97 12.48 11.72
N CYS A 475 21.59 11.42 11.02
CA CYS A 475 22.27 10.91 9.86
C CYS A 475 21.21 10.46 8.86
N VAL A 476 20.95 11.30 7.87
CA VAL A 476 19.82 11.12 6.95
C VAL A 476 20.26 11.33 5.50
N THR A 477 19.74 10.50 4.61
CA THR A 477 20.06 10.52 3.18
C THR A 477 18.82 10.64 2.32
N LEU A 478 18.92 11.44 1.26
CA LEU A 478 17.99 11.50 0.13
C LEU A 478 18.68 10.88 -1.08
N VAL A 479 18.12 9.83 -1.68
CA VAL A 479 18.78 9.02 -2.72
C VAL A 479 17.94 8.96 -4.00
N THR A 480 18.55 9.19 -5.15
CA THR A 480 17.86 9.07 -6.46
C THR A 480 17.47 7.61 -6.78
N PRO A 481 16.52 7.38 -7.70
CA PRO A 481 16.45 6.10 -8.40
C PRO A 481 17.77 5.82 -9.15
N PRO A 482 18.02 4.60 -9.64
CA PRO A 482 19.13 4.32 -10.54
C PRO A 482 19.03 5.17 -11.82
N LEU A 483 20.13 5.80 -12.22
CA LEU A 483 20.23 6.66 -13.40
C LEU A 483 21.32 6.14 -14.32
N ASP A 484 20.97 5.82 -15.57
CA ASP A 484 21.96 5.47 -16.60
C ASP A 484 22.53 6.72 -17.24
N LEU A 485 23.85 6.90 -17.20
CA LEU A 485 24.53 8.03 -17.83
C LEU A 485 24.95 7.68 -19.25
N THR A 486 24.77 8.61 -20.18
CA THR A 486 25.17 8.44 -21.58
C THR A 486 26.70 8.31 -21.70
N GLY A 487 27.17 7.31 -22.44
CA GLY A 487 28.61 7.11 -22.66
C GLY A 487 29.23 8.16 -23.58
N GLY A 488 30.47 8.55 -23.32
CA GLY A 488 31.23 9.49 -24.18
C GLY A 488 30.79 10.96 -24.08
N THR A 489 29.92 11.30 -23.13
CA THR A 489 29.49 12.67 -22.83
C THR A 489 30.20 13.21 -21.58
N SER A 490 29.75 14.37 -21.07
CA SER A 490 30.22 14.93 -19.80
C SER A 490 29.02 15.27 -18.91
N PRO A 491 28.42 14.26 -18.23
CA PRO A 491 27.27 14.47 -17.35
C PRO A 491 27.58 15.49 -16.25
N GLN A 492 26.60 16.35 -15.95
CA GLN A 492 26.71 17.35 -14.90
C GLN A 492 25.45 17.33 -14.04
N LEU A 493 25.65 17.19 -12.73
CA LEU A 493 24.59 17.39 -11.75
C LEU A 493 24.51 18.88 -11.41
N SER A 494 23.30 19.42 -11.32
CA SER A 494 23.00 20.69 -10.71
C SER A 494 21.83 20.56 -9.74
N PHE A 495 21.82 21.35 -8.68
CA PHE A 495 20.72 21.44 -7.73
C PHE A 495 20.75 22.80 -7.06
N TRP A 496 19.58 23.28 -6.65
CA TRP A 496 19.43 24.47 -5.83
C TRP A 496 19.37 24.06 -4.37
N THR A 497 20.03 24.82 -3.51
CA THR A 497 19.96 24.54 -2.07
C THR A 497 20.00 25.80 -1.21
N ALA A 498 19.24 25.74 -0.10
CA ALA A 498 19.24 26.69 1.00
C ALA A 498 19.43 25.91 2.31
N TRP A 499 20.01 26.52 3.34
CA TRP A 499 20.26 25.83 4.61
C TRP A 499 20.39 26.76 5.82
N ASP A 500 20.11 26.22 6.99
CA ASP A 500 20.50 26.77 8.28
C ASP A 500 21.06 25.64 9.15
N ILE A 501 22.38 25.52 9.14
CA ILE A 501 23.12 24.36 9.66
C ILE A 501 24.18 24.87 10.63
N GLU A 502 24.39 24.19 11.77
CA GLU A 502 25.42 24.62 12.72
C GLU A 502 26.80 24.71 12.06
N GLN A 503 27.41 25.89 12.15
CA GLN A 503 28.63 26.19 11.44
C GLN A 503 29.82 25.34 11.91
N GLY A 504 30.32 24.48 11.03
CA GLY A 504 31.51 23.67 11.24
C GLY A 504 31.31 22.43 12.12
N TRP A 505 30.11 22.20 12.64
CA TRP A 505 29.75 21.05 13.47
C TRP A 505 28.79 20.13 12.71
N ASP A 506 27.77 20.72 12.08
CA ASP A 506 26.82 20.02 11.24
C ASP A 506 27.16 20.22 9.77
N GLY A 507 26.72 19.30 8.91
CA GLY A 507 26.89 19.53 7.48
C GLY A 507 26.26 18.53 6.54
N GLY A 508 26.02 19.01 5.32
CA GLY A 508 25.54 18.23 4.18
C GLY A 508 26.64 17.98 3.14
N VAL A 509 26.62 16.80 2.51
CA VAL A 509 27.48 16.44 1.36
C VAL A 509 26.67 15.74 0.29
N VAL A 510 27.18 15.75 -0.94
CA VAL A 510 26.64 14.99 -2.07
C VAL A 510 27.57 13.83 -2.41
N GLU A 511 27.02 12.66 -2.70
CA GLU A 511 27.77 11.44 -2.98
C GLU A 511 27.17 10.66 -4.15
N ILE A 512 27.97 9.77 -4.74
CA ILE A 512 27.59 8.91 -5.85
C ILE A 512 27.93 7.45 -5.56
N SER A 513 27.07 6.55 -6.02
CA SER A 513 27.29 5.10 -6.01
C SER A 513 27.21 4.55 -7.43
N THR A 514 28.03 3.53 -7.71
CA THR A 514 28.05 2.78 -8.98
C THR A 514 27.72 1.29 -8.78
N ASP A 515 27.30 0.91 -7.57
CA ASP A 515 27.03 -0.48 -7.16
C ASP A 515 25.65 -0.64 -6.50
N GLY A 516 24.68 0.17 -6.95
CA GLY A 516 23.30 0.13 -6.46
C GLY A 516 23.08 0.73 -5.07
N GLY A 517 24.08 1.44 -4.52
CA GLY A 517 23.99 2.12 -3.22
C GLY A 517 24.74 1.42 -2.07
N THR A 518 25.60 0.45 -2.38
CA THR A 518 26.39 -0.27 -1.36
C THR A 518 27.62 0.54 -0.93
N ILE A 519 28.32 1.14 -1.89
CA ILE A 519 29.49 2.00 -1.67
C ILE A 519 29.23 3.39 -2.24
N TRP A 520 29.62 4.41 -1.49
CA TRP A 520 29.42 5.82 -1.81
C TRP A 520 30.74 6.57 -1.87
N SER A 521 30.90 7.38 -2.92
CA SER A 521 32.05 8.24 -3.14
C SER A 521 31.65 9.70 -3.05
N ARG A 522 32.43 10.52 -2.33
CA ARG A 522 32.13 11.95 -2.15
C ARG A 522 32.29 12.72 -3.45
N LEU A 523 31.28 13.51 -3.78
CA LEU A 523 31.30 14.47 -4.86
C LEU A 523 31.68 15.85 -4.31
N THR A 524 32.41 16.63 -5.11
CA THR A 524 32.80 18.01 -4.77
C THR A 524 32.16 18.97 -5.76
N PRO A 525 31.35 19.95 -5.30
CA PRO A 525 30.82 20.99 -6.17
C PRO A 525 31.94 21.75 -6.90
N ILE A 526 31.66 22.21 -8.11
CA ILE A 526 32.53 23.12 -8.86
C ILE A 526 32.68 24.40 -8.02
N GLY A 527 33.94 24.76 -7.72
CA GLY A 527 34.25 25.86 -6.77
C GLY A 527 34.41 25.41 -5.32
N GLY A 528 34.16 24.14 -5.00
CA GLY A 528 34.28 23.55 -3.67
C GLY A 528 33.01 23.69 -2.83
N TYR A 529 33.02 23.05 -1.66
CA TYR A 529 31.99 23.26 -0.65
C TYR A 529 32.13 24.65 0.01
N PRO A 530 31.02 25.28 0.46
CA PRO A 530 31.04 26.63 1.03
C PRO A 530 31.70 26.68 2.43
N GLY A 531 31.84 25.55 3.10
CA GLY A 531 32.48 25.45 4.41
C GLY A 531 33.22 24.15 4.63
N THR A 532 33.77 24.00 5.83
CA THR A 532 34.52 22.81 6.26
C THR A 532 34.05 22.41 7.64
N ILE A 533 33.89 21.11 7.87
CA ILE A 533 33.66 20.58 9.20
C ILE A 533 34.92 20.77 10.04
N THR A 534 34.77 21.46 11.16
CA THR A 534 35.83 21.68 12.14
C THR A 534 35.72 20.78 13.36
N ASP A 535 34.52 20.30 13.71
CA ASP A 535 34.28 19.45 14.89
C ASP A 535 32.97 18.64 14.76
N GLY A 536 32.46 18.07 15.86
CA GLY A 536 31.17 17.36 15.93
C GLY A 536 31.26 15.86 15.61
N GLY A 537 32.46 15.26 15.62
CA GLY A 537 32.66 13.84 15.37
C GLY A 537 32.71 13.45 13.88
N ASN A 538 32.44 12.18 13.56
CA ASN A 538 32.54 11.61 12.22
C ASN A 538 31.28 10.83 11.78
N LEU A 539 30.13 11.18 12.37
CA LEU A 539 28.86 10.49 12.12
C LEU A 539 28.61 10.40 10.60
N CYS A 540 28.32 9.17 10.16
CA CYS A 540 28.04 8.83 8.76
C CYS A 540 29.11 9.25 7.75
N GLY A 541 30.37 9.36 8.19
CA GLY A 541 31.51 9.54 7.29
C GLY A 541 31.75 10.98 6.82
N ILE A 542 31.09 11.98 7.44
CA ILE A 542 31.47 13.39 7.32
C ILE A 542 32.36 13.76 8.51
N ALA A 543 33.67 13.59 8.36
CA ALA A 543 34.63 13.82 9.44
C ALA A 543 35.21 15.25 9.44
N THR A 544 35.82 15.65 10.55
CA THR A 544 36.63 16.88 10.65
C THR A 544 37.63 17.00 9.49
N GLY A 545 37.65 18.19 8.87
CA GLY A 545 38.42 18.50 7.67
C GLY A 545 37.67 18.26 6.36
N SER A 546 36.46 17.67 6.38
CA SER A 546 35.63 17.51 5.18
C SER A 546 35.04 18.84 4.73
N GLY A 547 35.07 19.13 3.43
CA GLY A 547 34.21 20.16 2.86
C GLY A 547 32.74 19.76 2.99
N ALA A 548 31.87 20.70 3.37
CA ALA A 548 30.44 20.46 3.53
C ALA A 548 29.61 21.74 3.32
N PHE A 549 28.32 21.57 3.04
CA PHE A 549 27.32 22.60 3.24
C PHE A 549 27.12 22.78 4.74
N THR A 550 27.62 23.89 5.29
CA THR A 550 27.57 24.20 6.71
C THR A 550 27.53 25.71 6.89
N GLY A 551 26.94 26.20 7.99
CA GLY A 551 26.78 27.63 8.27
C GLY A 551 25.33 28.04 8.46
N ARG A 552 25.10 28.98 9.38
CA ARG A 552 23.76 29.46 9.72
C ARG A 552 23.25 30.52 8.74
N GLY A 553 21.92 30.59 8.62
CA GLY A 553 21.20 31.66 7.93
C GLY A 553 21.36 31.75 6.42
N GLN A 554 21.68 30.65 5.73
CA GLN A 554 21.79 30.59 4.26
C GLN A 554 20.43 30.32 3.61
N PHE A 555 19.49 31.23 3.85
CA PHE A 555 18.07 31.05 3.52
C PHE A 555 17.71 31.25 2.04
N GLY A 556 18.59 31.87 1.25
CA GLY A 556 18.41 32.05 -0.18
C GLY A 556 18.93 30.84 -0.93
N PHE A 557 18.11 30.26 -1.82
CA PHE A 557 18.55 29.16 -2.66
C PHE A 557 19.69 29.60 -3.58
N THR A 558 20.75 28.80 -3.60
CA THR A 558 21.90 28.97 -4.49
C THR A 558 22.13 27.70 -5.28
N GLN A 559 22.47 27.84 -6.56
CA GLN A 559 22.72 26.69 -7.42
C GLN A 559 24.14 26.19 -7.25
N HIS A 560 24.28 24.87 -7.12
CA HIS A 560 25.56 24.17 -7.12
C HIS A 560 25.61 23.17 -8.26
N GLN A 561 26.80 23.00 -8.84
CA GLN A 561 27.05 22.06 -9.94
C GLN A 561 28.16 21.08 -9.56
N VAL A 562 28.10 19.85 -10.06
CA VAL A 562 29.11 18.82 -9.89
C VAL A 562 29.41 18.19 -11.25
N ASP A 563 30.70 18.11 -11.61
CA ASP A 563 31.15 17.38 -12.79
C ASP A 563 31.12 15.87 -12.54
N LEU A 564 30.36 15.15 -13.37
CA LEU A 564 30.22 13.70 -13.34
C LEU A 564 30.79 13.05 -14.61
N GLY A 565 31.61 13.75 -15.39
CA GLY A 565 32.25 13.25 -16.61
C GLY A 565 32.95 11.89 -16.45
N ALA A 566 33.54 11.64 -15.28
CA ALA A 566 34.20 10.37 -14.96
C ALA A 566 33.24 9.16 -14.87
N TYR A 567 31.93 9.41 -14.75
CA TYR A 567 30.88 8.39 -14.61
C TYR A 567 30.06 8.21 -15.90
N ALA A 568 30.43 8.87 -17.00
CA ALA A 568 29.77 8.71 -18.29
C ALA A 568 29.71 7.23 -18.72
N GLY A 569 28.54 6.74 -19.09
CA GLY A 569 28.31 5.33 -19.45
C GLY A 569 28.07 4.39 -18.28
N MET A 570 27.99 4.89 -17.04
CA MET A 570 27.71 4.07 -15.85
C MET A 570 26.25 4.22 -15.39
N ASN A 571 25.74 3.17 -14.74
CA ASN A 571 24.54 3.26 -13.90
C ASN A 571 24.95 3.82 -12.53
N VAL A 572 24.28 4.88 -12.07
CA VAL A 572 24.63 5.56 -10.84
C VAL A 572 23.40 5.80 -9.96
N LYS A 573 23.62 5.89 -8.64
CA LYS A 573 22.71 6.57 -7.71
C LYS A 573 23.42 7.79 -7.13
N LEU A 574 22.70 8.89 -6.94
CA LEU A 574 23.19 10.08 -6.24
C LEU A 574 22.51 10.19 -4.89
N ARG A 575 23.21 10.74 -3.89
CA ARG A 575 22.58 11.06 -2.61
C ARG A 575 23.04 12.37 -2.00
N TRP A 576 22.13 12.98 -1.24
CA TRP A 576 22.40 14.09 -0.32
C TRP A 576 22.40 13.53 1.09
N LEU A 577 23.56 13.57 1.74
CA LEU A 577 23.76 13.08 3.11
C LEU A 577 23.88 14.27 4.05
N TYR A 578 23.00 14.33 5.04
CA TYR A 578 23.00 15.35 6.09
C TYR A 578 23.32 14.72 7.44
N ARG A 579 24.18 15.38 8.23
CA ARG A 579 24.46 14.97 9.60
C ARG A 579 24.45 16.14 10.58
N THR A 580 24.00 15.86 11.80
CA THR A 580 24.09 16.78 12.94
C THR A 580 24.82 16.16 14.12
N ASP A 581 25.45 17.01 14.92
CA ASP A 581 26.10 16.65 16.16
C ASP A 581 25.09 16.58 17.33
N THR A 582 25.57 16.56 18.58
CA THR A 582 24.70 16.39 19.75
C THR A 582 23.90 17.64 20.17
N ALA A 583 24.08 18.81 19.55
CA ALA A 583 23.47 20.05 20.00
C ALA A 583 23.19 21.05 18.87
N GLN A 584 22.55 22.17 19.22
CA GLN A 584 22.51 23.38 18.39
C GLN A 584 21.93 23.22 16.98
N THR A 585 20.67 22.84 16.89
CA THR A 585 19.96 22.70 15.61
C THR A 585 19.69 24.05 14.92
N GLY A 586 19.68 24.06 13.59
CA GLY A 586 19.08 25.12 12.76
C GLY A 586 17.85 24.59 12.01
N GLU A 587 17.38 25.27 10.97
CA GLU A 587 16.25 24.76 10.14
C GLU A 587 16.60 23.51 9.31
N GLY A 588 17.89 23.14 9.19
CA GLY A 588 18.33 22.00 8.40
C GLY A 588 18.68 22.37 6.97
N TRP A 589 18.57 21.40 6.06
CA TRP A 589 19.03 21.51 4.67
C TRP A 589 17.86 21.32 3.70
N PHE A 590 17.75 22.24 2.73
CA PHE A 590 16.76 22.18 1.65
C PHE A 590 17.45 21.99 0.31
N VAL A 591 16.91 21.10 -0.52
CA VAL A 591 17.40 20.78 -1.87
C VAL A 591 16.22 20.80 -2.83
N ASP A 592 16.39 21.46 -3.96
CA ASP A 592 15.34 21.69 -4.94
C ASP A 592 15.93 21.72 -6.37
N ASP A 593 15.07 21.59 -7.37
CA ASP A 593 15.39 21.70 -8.79
C ASP A 593 16.65 20.92 -9.18
N ILE A 594 16.68 19.65 -8.79
CA ILE A 594 17.75 18.71 -9.13
C ILE A 594 17.67 18.44 -10.63
N ALA A 595 18.78 18.61 -11.34
CA ALA A 595 18.90 18.27 -12.74
C ALA A 595 20.23 17.58 -13.03
N LEU A 596 20.19 16.48 -13.78
CA LEU A 596 21.36 15.72 -14.21
C LEU A 596 21.36 15.62 -15.73
N THR A 597 22.30 16.32 -16.37
CA THR A 597 22.47 16.27 -17.82
C THR A 597 23.08 14.94 -18.24
N HIS A 598 22.81 14.57 -19.49
CA HIS A 598 23.25 13.33 -20.11
C HIS A 598 22.84 12.06 -19.34
N ALA A 599 21.64 12.09 -18.76
CA ALA A 599 20.97 10.92 -18.25
C ALA A 599 20.08 10.31 -19.35
N GLN A 600 19.95 8.99 -19.35
CA GLN A 600 19.00 8.28 -20.20
C GLN A 600 17.59 8.55 -19.67
N VAL A 601 16.81 9.32 -20.41
CA VAL A 601 15.42 9.65 -20.06
C VAL A 601 14.45 9.04 -21.06
N PRO A 602 13.22 8.70 -20.63
CA PRO A 602 12.20 8.15 -21.52
C PRO A 602 11.97 9.04 -22.75
N GLY A 603 12.02 8.44 -23.94
CA GLY A 603 11.76 9.15 -25.19
C GLY A 603 10.27 9.39 -25.45
N THR A 604 9.97 10.21 -26.44
CA THR A 604 8.62 10.27 -27.02
C THR A 604 8.44 9.10 -27.99
N CYS A 605 7.21 8.63 -28.11
CA CYS A 605 6.83 7.60 -29.08
C CYS A 605 5.56 8.05 -29.81
N THR A 606 5.32 7.47 -30.98
CA THR A 606 4.14 7.81 -31.81
C THR A 606 3.48 6.53 -32.34
N ILE A 607 2.16 6.44 -32.20
CA ILE A 607 1.38 5.34 -32.78
C ILE A 607 1.39 5.50 -34.30
N GLY A 608 1.79 4.45 -35.02
CA GLY A 608 1.83 4.47 -36.48
C GLY A 608 2.97 5.37 -36.95
N GLY A 609 4.15 4.78 -37.14
CA GLY A 609 5.31 5.48 -37.70
C GLY A 609 5.01 5.99 -39.11
N ASP A 610 4.51 7.22 -39.22
CA ASP A 610 4.51 7.91 -40.49
C ASP A 610 5.94 8.40 -40.75
N THR A 611 6.70 7.55 -41.42
CA THR A 611 8.08 7.79 -41.87
C THR A 611 8.18 8.95 -42.88
N ILE A 612 7.09 9.67 -43.13
CA ILE A 612 7.05 10.84 -44.03
C ILE A 612 7.57 12.13 -43.38
N PHE A 613 7.62 12.24 -42.05
CA PHE A 613 8.05 13.48 -41.38
C PHE A 613 9.35 13.36 -40.55
N ALA A 614 10.03 12.20 -40.57
CA ALA A 614 11.30 11.99 -39.84
C ALA A 614 12.49 12.76 -40.43
N ASN A 615 12.33 13.40 -41.59
CA ASN A 615 13.38 14.14 -42.28
C ASN A 615 12.96 15.60 -42.31
N GLY A 616 13.51 16.41 -41.39
CA GLY A 616 13.21 17.84 -41.28
C GLY A 616 13.20 18.54 -42.64
N PHE A 617 12.08 19.20 -42.95
CA PHE A 617 12.04 20.16 -44.04
C PHE A 617 12.37 21.55 -43.49
N ASP A 618 13.63 21.93 -43.67
CA ASP A 618 13.98 23.31 -43.98
C ASP A 618 13.51 23.61 -45.41
N VAL A 619 12.62 24.60 -45.58
CA VAL A 619 12.48 25.47 -46.76
C VAL A 619 11.46 26.55 -46.42
N ALA A 620 11.60 27.82 -46.75
CA ALA A 620 12.69 28.64 -47.30
C ALA A 620 12.24 30.09 -47.11
N ALA A 621 13.20 31.01 -47.10
CA ALA A 621 12.96 32.45 -47.15
C ALA A 621 12.01 32.85 -48.29
N HIS A 622 11.03 33.70 -47.97
CA HIS A 622 10.62 34.83 -48.80
C HIS A 622 10.18 36.00 -47.93
#